data_AF-A0A2V8PH68-F1
#
_entry.id   AF-A0A2V8PH68-F1
#
_cell.length_a   1.000
_cell.length_b   1.000
_cell.length_c   1.000
_cell.angle_alpha   90.00
_cell.angle_beta   90.00
_cell.angle_gamma   90.00
#
_symmetry.space_group_name_H-M   'P 1'
#
loop_
_entity.id
_entity.type
_entity.pdbx_description
1 polymer ?
#
loop_
_entity_poly.entity_id
_entity_poly.type
_entity_poly.pdbx_seq_one_letter_code
_entity_poly.pdbx_strand_id
1 'polypeptide(L)' 'LGRYDGLALDSWTRAQFARARNNGRPASDKKIARFYSRFNSWQGLALWCDMTRRWLDPENIAKW' A
#
# COMPACT_ATOMS: atom_id res chain seq x y z
N LEU A 1 0.25 -11.33 -21.00
CA LEU A 1 -1.14 -10.82 -20.83
C LEU A 1 -1.80 -11.56 -19.67
N GLY A 2 -2.14 -10.87 -18.58
CA GLY A 2 -3.22 -11.34 -17.70
C GLY A 2 -2.91 -12.07 -16.40
N ARG A 3 -1.69 -12.01 -15.83
CA ARG A 3 -1.51 -12.37 -14.40
C ARG A 3 -1.54 -11.11 -13.55
N TYR A 4 -2.74 -10.65 -13.22
CA TYR A 4 -3.00 -9.67 -12.15
C TYR A 4 -2.77 -10.29 -10.74
N ASP A 5 -1.87 -11.27 -10.63
CA ASP A 5 -1.57 -12.02 -9.39
C ASP A 5 -0.63 -11.27 -8.45
N GLY A 6 0.01 -10.21 -8.95
CA GLY A 6 0.77 -9.27 -8.12
C GLY A 6 0.10 -7.93 -8.21
N LEU A 7 -0.25 -7.33 -7.07
CA LEU A 7 -0.32 -5.88 -6.97
C LEU A 7 0.82 -5.28 -7.81
N ALA A 8 0.58 -4.20 -8.55
CA ALA A 8 1.62 -3.44 -9.24
C ALA A 8 2.56 -2.80 -8.20
N LEU A 9 3.29 -3.65 -7.48
CA LEU A 9 4.20 -3.32 -6.39
C LEU A 9 5.43 -2.76 -7.07
N ASP A 10 5.39 -1.46 -7.29
CA ASP A 10 6.56 -0.68 -7.55
C ASP A 10 7.37 -0.51 -6.25
N SER A 11 8.62 -0.09 -6.38
CA SER A 11 9.52 0.13 -5.23
C SER A 11 8.93 1.13 -4.23
N TRP A 12 8.10 2.06 -4.69
CA TRP A 12 7.44 3.06 -3.87
C TRP A 12 6.32 2.46 -3.01
N THR A 13 5.48 1.58 -3.55
CA THR A 13 4.40 0.90 -2.80
C THR A 13 4.96 0.00 -1.70
N ARG A 14 6.09 -0.68 -1.96
CA ARG A 14 6.80 -1.46 -0.93
C ARG A 14 7.29 -0.57 0.21
N ALA A 15 7.84 0.59 -0.11
CA ALA A 15 8.34 1.54 0.89
C ALA A 15 7.20 2.17 1.71
N GLN A 16 6.06 2.48 1.08
CA GLN A 16 4.89 2.98 1.81
C GLN A 16 4.31 1.92 2.73
N PHE A 17 4.16 0.68 2.26
CA PHE A 17 3.69 -0.41 3.10
C PHE A 17 4.65 -0.66 4.28
N ALA A 18 5.96 -0.61 4.03
CA ALA A 18 6.98 -0.74 5.07
C ALA A 18 6.78 0.30 6.17
N ARG A 19 6.63 1.57 5.79
CA ARG A 19 6.41 2.69 6.72
C ARG A 19 5.07 2.62 7.45
N ALA A 20 3.97 2.43 6.74
CA ALA A 20 2.62 2.52 7.29
C ALA A 20 2.18 1.27 8.06
N ARG A 21 2.64 0.07 7.64
CA ARG A 21 2.10 -1.21 8.12
C ARG A 21 3.15 -2.18 8.67
N ASN A 22 4.43 -2.03 8.34
CA ASN A 22 5.49 -2.97 8.75
C ASN A 22 6.55 -2.30 9.65
N ASN A 23 6.19 -1.23 10.36
CA ASN A 23 7.05 -0.54 11.33
C ASN A 23 8.40 -0.09 10.74
N GLY A 24 8.38 0.41 9.51
CA GLY A 24 9.56 0.82 8.75
C GLY A 24 10.39 -0.32 8.16
N ARG A 25 10.04 -1.59 8.42
CA ARG A 25 10.80 -2.74 7.88
C ARG A 25 10.35 -3.07 6.45
N PRO A 26 11.27 -3.43 5.55
CA PRO A 26 10.89 -3.89 4.22
C PRO A 26 10.04 -5.16 4.32
N ALA A 27 8.95 -5.21 3.54
CA ALA A 27 8.09 -6.38 3.42
C ALA A 27 8.27 -6.99 2.03
N SER A 28 8.27 -8.32 1.94
CA SER A 28 8.29 -9.00 0.65
C SER A 28 6.94 -8.86 -0.07
N ASP A 29 6.99 -8.93 -1.39
CA ASP A 29 5.81 -8.79 -2.27
C ASP A 29 4.70 -9.75 -1.88
N LYS A 30 5.09 -10.99 -1.56
CA LYS A 30 4.16 -12.04 -1.11
C LYS A 30 3.46 -11.66 0.20
N LYS A 31 4.15 -10.97 1.12
CA LYS A 31 3.56 -10.48 2.38
C LYS A 31 2.57 -9.34 2.11
N ILE A 32 2.91 -8.43 1.20
CA ILE A 32 2.05 -7.31 0.81
C ILE A 32 0.80 -7.83 0.08
N ALA A 33 0.97 -8.72 -0.90
CA ALA A 33 -0.12 -9.38 -1.61
C ALA A 33 -1.05 -10.14 -0.66
N ARG A 34 -0.50 -10.92 0.28
CA ARG A 34 -1.29 -11.60 1.31
C ARG A 34 -2.04 -10.64 2.25
N PHE A 35 -1.46 -9.48 2.53
CA PHE A 35 -2.12 -8.47 3.36
C PHE A 35 -3.35 -7.89 2.67
N TYR A 36 -3.24 -7.64 1.36
CA TYR A 36 -4.31 -7.05 0.56
C TYR A 36 -5.28 -8.07 -0.05
N SER A 37 -4.93 -9.36 -0.09
CA SER A 37 -5.79 -10.41 -0.63
C SER A 37 -7.13 -10.53 0.12
N ARG A 38 -7.19 -10.09 1.38
CA ARG A 38 -8.44 -10.02 2.16
C ARG A 38 -9.51 -9.13 1.51
N PHE A 39 -9.08 -8.17 0.67
CA PHE A 39 -9.96 -7.23 0.00
C PHE A 39 -10.41 -7.73 -1.38
N ASN A 40 -9.95 -8.92 -1.82
CA ASN A 40 -10.29 -9.51 -3.13
C ASN A 40 -10.16 -8.49 -4.27
N SER A 41 -11.24 -8.26 -5.03
CA SER A 41 -11.31 -7.28 -6.12
C SER A 41 -11.04 -5.83 -5.69
N TRP A 42 -11.19 -5.52 -4.39
CA TRP A 42 -10.93 -4.21 -3.81
C TRP A 42 -9.47 -4.02 -3.35
N GLN A 43 -8.58 -4.99 -3.59
CA GLN A 43 -7.17 -4.91 -3.19
C GLN A 43 -6.46 -3.65 -3.71
N GLY A 44 -6.80 -3.20 -4.94
CA GLY A 44 -6.24 -1.97 -5.51
C GLY A 44 -6.77 -0.70 -4.84
N LEU A 45 -8.05 -0.69 -4.44
CA LEU A 45 -8.64 0.43 -3.71
C LEU A 45 -8.05 0.54 -2.30
N ALA A 46 -7.93 -0.59 -1.61
CA ALA A 46 -7.32 -0.63 -0.28
C ALA A 46 -5.85 -0.16 -0.30
N LEU A 47 -5.10 -0.54 -1.34
CA LEU A 47 -3.75 -0.02 -1.58
C LEU A 47 -3.79 1.51 -1.74
N TRP A 48 -4.66 2.03 -2.59
CA TRP A 48 -4.81 3.46 -2.84
C TRP A 48 -5.15 4.24 -1.57
N CYS A 49 -6.04 3.72 -0.72
CA CYS A 49 -6.37 4.34 0.57
C CYS A 49 -5.14 4.44 1.49
N ASP A 50 -4.31 3.38 1.57
CA ASP A 50 -3.08 3.39 2.35
C ASP A 50 -2.05 4.39 1.79
N MET A 51 -2.01 4.59 0.46
CA MET A 51 -1.18 5.61 -0.19
C MET A 51 -1.63 7.04 0.14
N THR A 52 -2.94 7.28 0.13
CA THR A 52 -3.53 8.59 0.45
C THR A 52 -3.49 8.94 1.93
N ARG A 53 -3.29 7.96 2.83
CA ARG A 53 -3.21 8.19 4.26
C ARG A 53 -2.13 9.20 4.64
N ARG A 54 -1.00 9.23 3.92
CA ARG A 54 0.07 10.22 4.13
C ARG A 54 -0.37 11.64 3.80
N TRP A 55 -1.26 11.81 2.82
CA TRP A 55 -1.79 13.11 2.41
C TRP A 55 -2.86 13.60 3.38
N LEU A 56 -3.58 12.67 4.00
CA LEU A 56 -4.61 12.92 5.01
C LEU A 56 -4.04 13.14 6.43
N ASP A 57 -2.72 13.12 6.58
CA ASP A 57 -2.08 13.42 7.86
C ASP A 57 -2.44 14.87 8.26
N PRO A 58 -2.97 15.13 9.47
CA PRO A 58 -3.38 16.47 9.88
C PRO A 58 -2.27 17.53 9.74
N GLU A 59 -1.01 17.11 9.90
CA GLU A 59 0.17 17.95 9.66
C GLU A 59 0.33 18.40 8.20
N ASN A 60 -0.11 17.60 7.23
CA ASN A 60 -0.08 17.94 5.80
C ASN A 60 -1.34 18.70 5.36
N ILE A 61 -2.50 18.42 5.96
CA ILE A 61 -3.75 19.15 5.68
C ILE A 61 -3.65 20.61 6.13
N ALA A 62 -2.95 20.90 7.23
CA ALA A 62 -2.74 22.26 7.73
C ALA A 62 -1.80 23.13 6.88
N LYS A 63 -1.19 22.59 5.82
CA LYS A 63 -0.27 23.30 4.92
C LYS A 63 -0.91 23.79 3.62
N TRP A 64 -2.20 23.55 3.41
CA TRP A 64 -2.96 24.04 2.26
C TRP A 64 -3.80 25.26 2.63
#